data_AF-A0A385DDS0-F1
#
_entry.id   AF-A0A385DDS0-F1
#
_cell.length_a   1.000
_cell.length_b   1.000
_cell.length_c   1.000
_cell.angle_alpha   90.00
_cell.angle_beta   90.00
_cell.angle_gamma   90.00
#
_symmetry.space_group_name_H-M   'P 1'
#
loop_
_entity.id
_entity.type
_entity.pdbx_description
1 polymer ?
#
loop_
_entity_poly.entity_id
_entity_poly.type
_entity_poly.pdbx_seq_one_letter_code
_entity_poly.pdbx_strand_id
1 'polypeptide(L)'
;MDYTVGQVAAVAGVTVRTLHHYDAIGLLSPSGRSAAGHRRYGDGDLDRLQRILFHRALGFALDEIAALLDDPDADPRAHLRRQHALLTDRIETLRRMADAVAAAMEAAQMGINLTPEEKFEVFEGYDPDQYADEAQQRWGHTDAYRASQRRTASYTKADWQRLKDEFDALHARVAALLARGVPADAPEAMDAAEEHRRFIDSAHYPCDARMHTCLADMYVADPRFTATYEAIRPGLAQYLHDAIHANARRTE
;
A
#
# COMPACT_ATOMS: atom_id res chain seq x y z
N MET A 1 38.14 -15.77 -32.32
CA MET A 1 37.38 -16.50 -33.38
C MET A 1 36.42 -15.53 -34.05
N ASP A 2 35.79 -15.84 -35.18
CA ASP A 2 34.80 -14.94 -35.82
C ASP A 2 33.36 -15.45 -35.71
N TYR A 3 32.50 -14.65 -35.07
CA TYR A 3 31.11 -15.01 -34.78
C TYR A 3 30.16 -14.36 -35.80
N THR A 4 29.15 -15.09 -36.23
CA THR A 4 28.05 -14.51 -37.03
C THR A 4 27.17 -13.61 -36.18
N VAL A 5 26.49 -12.64 -36.81
CA VAL A 5 25.53 -11.77 -36.11
C VAL A 5 24.46 -12.53 -35.32
N GLY A 6 24.02 -13.71 -35.82
CA GLY A 6 23.04 -14.55 -35.14
C GLY A 6 23.60 -15.21 -33.87
N GLN A 7 24.85 -15.68 -33.93
CA GLN A 7 25.53 -16.25 -32.76
C GLN A 7 25.76 -15.17 -31.69
N VAL A 8 26.21 -13.99 -32.09
CA VAL A 8 26.40 -12.86 -31.15
C VAL A 8 25.08 -12.45 -30.52
N ALA A 9 24.02 -12.29 -31.31
CA ALA A 9 22.69 -11.95 -30.81
C ALA A 9 22.19 -12.95 -29.76
N ALA A 10 22.36 -14.25 -30.03
CA ALA A 10 21.95 -15.31 -29.10
C ALA A 10 22.73 -15.29 -27.78
N VAL A 11 24.06 -15.15 -27.85
CA VAL A 11 24.93 -15.14 -26.65
C VAL A 11 24.72 -13.87 -25.81
N ALA A 12 24.58 -12.73 -26.47
CA ALA A 12 24.43 -11.43 -25.83
C ALA A 12 22.99 -11.13 -25.38
N GLY A 13 22.02 -11.99 -25.71
CA GLY A 13 20.61 -11.77 -25.37
C GLY A 13 19.98 -10.54 -26.04
N VAL A 14 20.50 -10.12 -27.20
CA VAL A 14 19.98 -8.98 -27.97
C VAL A 14 19.46 -9.41 -29.32
N THR A 15 18.60 -8.60 -29.93
CA THR A 15 18.12 -8.91 -31.28
C THR A 15 19.19 -8.62 -32.33
N VAL A 16 19.18 -9.36 -33.45
CA VAL A 16 19.99 -9.03 -34.63
C VAL A 16 19.75 -7.59 -35.09
N ARG A 17 18.51 -7.11 -34.98
CA ARG A 17 18.15 -5.71 -35.27
C ARG A 17 18.89 -4.71 -34.38
N THR A 18 19.07 -5.03 -33.09
CA THR A 18 19.85 -4.21 -32.15
C THR A 18 21.31 -4.12 -32.59
N LEU A 19 21.93 -5.24 -32.96
CA LEU A 19 23.32 -5.25 -33.46
C LEU A 19 23.47 -4.47 -34.76
N HIS A 20 22.50 -4.58 -35.69
CA HIS A 20 22.49 -3.76 -36.90
C HIS A 20 22.33 -2.27 -36.60
N HIS A 21 21.52 -1.92 -35.60
CA HIS A 21 21.38 -0.54 -35.17
C HIS A 21 22.68 0.00 -34.58
N TYR A 22 23.37 -0.77 -33.71
CA TYR A 22 24.65 -0.37 -33.13
C TYR A 22 25.74 -0.18 -34.19
N ASP A 23 25.77 -1.04 -35.22
CA ASP A 23 26.67 -0.86 -36.37
C ASP A 23 26.32 0.41 -37.15
N ALA A 24 25.03 0.66 -37.41
CA ALA A 24 24.59 1.84 -38.16
C ALA A 24 24.93 3.17 -37.48
N ILE A 25 24.92 3.22 -36.14
CA ILE A 25 25.29 4.41 -35.37
C ILE A 25 26.79 4.43 -34.99
N GLY A 26 27.57 3.45 -35.43
CA GLY A 26 29.01 3.34 -35.13
C GLY A 26 29.34 2.93 -33.70
N LEU A 27 28.35 2.59 -32.88
CA LEU A 27 28.55 2.19 -31.48
C LEU A 27 29.25 0.83 -31.38
N LEU A 28 28.91 -0.12 -32.27
CA LEU A 28 29.56 -1.43 -32.38
C LEU A 28 29.58 -1.86 -33.84
N SER A 29 30.75 -1.77 -34.48
CA SER A 29 30.94 -2.23 -35.85
C SER A 29 31.65 -3.58 -35.89
N PRO A 30 31.27 -4.50 -36.80
CA PRO A 30 31.90 -5.80 -36.93
C PRO A 30 33.34 -5.65 -37.44
N SER A 31 34.27 -6.39 -36.82
CA SER A 31 35.68 -6.40 -37.21
C SER A 31 35.92 -7.00 -38.60
N GLY A 32 34.94 -7.72 -39.16
CA GLY A 32 35.06 -8.30 -40.50
C GLY A 32 33.73 -8.59 -41.19
N ARG A 33 33.86 -9.06 -42.44
CA ARG A 33 32.75 -9.58 -43.24
C ARG A 33 33.15 -10.89 -43.90
N SER A 34 32.20 -11.81 -44.05
CA SER A 34 32.41 -13.04 -44.82
C SER A 34 32.56 -12.74 -46.32
N ALA A 35 33.03 -13.71 -47.10
CA ALA A 35 33.10 -13.61 -48.56
C ALA A 35 31.74 -13.29 -49.22
N ALA A 36 30.63 -13.66 -48.58
CA ALA A 36 29.27 -13.35 -49.01
C ALA A 36 28.73 -12.02 -48.42
N GLY A 37 29.57 -11.19 -47.80
CA GLY A 37 29.23 -9.87 -47.27
C GLY A 37 28.59 -9.84 -45.87
N HIS A 38 28.43 -10.99 -45.21
CA HIS A 38 27.77 -11.08 -43.90
C HIS A 38 28.69 -10.59 -42.77
N ARG A 39 28.13 -9.89 -41.78
CA ARG A 39 28.88 -9.36 -40.62
C ARG A 39 29.54 -10.48 -39.80
N ARG A 40 30.79 -10.26 -39.43
CA ARG A 40 31.60 -11.14 -38.58
C ARG A 40 32.18 -10.34 -37.43
N TYR A 41 31.96 -10.82 -36.21
CA TYR A 41 32.42 -10.18 -34.99
C TYR A 41 33.58 -10.95 -34.38
N GLY A 42 34.66 -10.25 -34.07
CA GLY A 42 35.81 -10.81 -33.36
C GLY A 42 35.68 -10.72 -31.85
N ASP A 43 36.68 -11.23 -31.14
CA ASP A 43 36.68 -11.25 -29.67
C ASP A 43 36.67 -9.82 -29.08
N GLY A 44 37.39 -8.88 -29.70
CA GLY A 44 37.36 -7.46 -29.28
C GLY A 44 36.01 -6.76 -29.48
N ASP A 45 35.22 -7.19 -30.47
CA ASP A 45 33.86 -6.68 -30.65
C ASP A 45 32.93 -7.19 -29.56
N LEU A 46 33.14 -8.43 -29.10
CA LEU A 46 32.39 -9.02 -27.99
C LEU A 46 32.69 -8.31 -26.66
N ASP A 47 33.96 -8.00 -26.40
CA ASP A 47 34.35 -7.22 -25.22
C ASP A 47 33.70 -5.82 -25.23
N ARG A 48 33.71 -5.16 -26.39
CA ARG A 48 33.04 -3.87 -26.56
C ARG A 48 31.52 -4.01 -26.37
N LEU A 49 30.90 -5.04 -26.94
CA LEU A 49 29.48 -5.32 -26.77
C LEU A 49 29.12 -5.55 -25.29
N GLN A 50 29.92 -6.31 -24.54
CA GLN A 50 29.70 -6.54 -23.11
C GLN A 50 29.69 -5.21 -22.33
N ARG A 51 30.64 -4.32 -22.63
CA ARG A 51 30.68 -2.98 -22.03
C ARG A 51 29.45 -2.16 -22.40
N ILE A 52 29.02 -2.18 -23.67
CA ILE A 52 27.79 -1.48 -24.10
C ILE A 52 26.59 -1.98 -23.30
N LEU A 53 26.40 -3.29 -23.19
CA LEU A 53 25.25 -3.89 -22.50
C LEU A 53 25.25 -3.56 -21.01
N PHE A 54 26.41 -3.57 -20.36
CA PHE A 54 26.55 -3.16 -18.97
C PHE A 54 26.03 -1.73 -18.75
N HIS A 55 26.47 -0.78 -19.58
CA HIS A 55 26.03 0.62 -19.45
C HIS A 55 24.56 0.80 -19.81
N ARG A 56 24.06 0.05 -20.81
CA ARG A 56 22.64 0.02 -21.14
C ARG A 56 21.78 -0.49 -19.99
N ALA A 57 22.27 -1.48 -19.24
CA ALA A 57 21.59 -2.00 -18.05
C ALA A 57 21.56 -0.98 -16.89
N LEU A 58 22.58 -0.10 -16.81
CA LEU A 58 22.60 1.03 -15.88
C LEU A 58 21.74 2.22 -16.35
N GLY A 59 21.15 2.15 -17.54
CA GLY A 59 20.19 3.14 -18.05
C GLY A 59 20.80 4.27 -18.88
N PHE A 60 22.07 4.18 -19.28
CA PHE A 60 22.72 5.19 -20.13
C PHE A 60 22.15 5.20 -21.55
N ALA A 61 22.10 6.40 -22.16
CA ALA A 61 21.76 6.56 -23.56
C ALA A 61 22.91 6.12 -24.48
N LEU A 62 22.59 5.72 -25.72
CA LEU A 62 23.57 5.08 -26.62
C LEU A 62 24.70 6.04 -27.06
N ASP A 63 24.39 7.32 -27.18
CA ASP A 63 25.33 8.41 -27.47
C ASP A 63 26.30 8.67 -26.30
N GLU A 64 25.79 8.63 -25.07
CA GLU A 64 26.63 8.69 -23.86
C GLU A 64 27.59 7.48 -23.78
N ILE A 65 27.09 6.29 -24.13
CA ILE A 65 27.92 5.08 -24.17
C ILE A 65 28.99 5.19 -25.26
N ALA A 66 28.66 5.72 -26.44
CA ALA A 66 29.65 5.93 -27.51
C ALA A 66 30.76 6.89 -27.06
N ALA A 67 30.38 8.07 -26.56
CA ALA A 67 31.32 9.06 -26.04
C ALA A 67 32.21 8.48 -24.94
N LEU A 68 31.69 7.55 -24.15
CA LEU A 68 32.41 6.90 -23.08
C LEU A 68 33.43 5.86 -23.55
N LEU A 69 33.05 5.04 -24.51
CA LEU A 69 33.90 3.94 -24.98
C LEU A 69 34.97 4.41 -25.97
N ASP A 70 34.75 5.56 -26.61
CA ASP A 70 35.61 6.10 -27.67
C ASP A 70 36.54 7.23 -27.22
N ASP A 71 36.48 7.67 -25.96
CA ASP A 71 37.39 8.68 -25.39
C ASP A 71 38.74 8.03 -24.96
N PRO A 72 39.84 8.26 -25.69
CA PRO A 72 41.15 7.69 -25.38
C PRO A 72 41.86 8.37 -24.21
N ASP A 73 41.41 9.57 -23.80
CA ASP A 73 41.98 10.38 -22.71
C ASP A 73 41.10 10.34 -21.45
N ALA A 74 40.03 9.54 -21.45
CA ALA A 74 39.12 9.41 -20.33
C ALA A 74 39.85 8.91 -19.07
N ASP A 75 40.06 9.80 -18.09
CA ASP A 75 40.50 9.40 -16.74
C ASP A 75 39.54 8.34 -16.19
N PRO A 76 39.99 7.09 -15.96
CA PRO A 76 39.16 6.02 -15.44
C PRO A 76 38.47 6.39 -14.11
N ARG A 77 39.08 7.28 -13.32
CA ARG A 77 38.49 7.76 -12.05
C ARG A 77 37.42 8.81 -12.28
N ALA A 78 37.64 9.78 -13.17
CA ALA A 78 36.60 10.73 -13.57
C ALA A 78 35.38 10.01 -14.17
N HIS A 79 35.62 8.92 -14.92
CA HIS A 79 34.58 8.07 -15.45
C HIS A 79 33.74 7.38 -14.35
N LEU A 80 34.39 6.70 -13.40
CA LEU A 80 33.70 6.06 -12.25
C LEU A 80 32.89 7.07 -11.43
N ARG A 81 33.37 8.32 -11.28
CA ARG A 81 32.63 9.39 -10.61
C ARG A 81 31.36 9.78 -11.36
N ARG A 82 31.42 9.92 -12.68
CA ARG A 82 30.24 10.20 -13.52
C ARG A 82 29.20 9.08 -13.42
N GLN A 83 29.65 7.83 -13.43
CA GLN A 83 28.77 6.66 -13.23
C GLN A 83 28.10 6.68 -11.87
N HIS A 84 28.87 6.91 -10.81
CA HIS A 84 28.34 7.01 -9.45
C HIS A 84 27.29 8.12 -9.34
N ALA A 85 27.53 9.30 -9.93
CA ALA A 85 26.60 10.42 -9.90
C ALA A 85 25.26 10.08 -10.58
N LEU A 86 25.29 9.49 -11.78
CA LEU A 86 24.08 9.09 -12.52
C LEU A 86 23.27 8.01 -11.78
N LEU A 87 23.95 7.02 -11.21
CA LEU A 87 23.27 6.01 -10.40
C LEU A 87 22.64 6.60 -9.14
N THR A 88 23.31 7.55 -8.50
CA THR A 88 22.80 8.24 -7.32
C THR A 88 21.53 9.05 -7.66
N ASP A 89 21.56 9.83 -8.73
CA ASP A 89 20.38 10.60 -9.18
C ASP A 89 19.20 9.70 -9.56
N ARG A 90 19.49 8.55 -10.19
CA ARG A 90 18.46 7.55 -10.49
C ARG A 90 17.86 6.94 -9.23
N ILE A 91 18.68 6.63 -8.22
CA ILE A 91 18.23 6.15 -6.91
C ILE A 91 17.32 7.19 -6.26
N GLU A 92 17.71 8.46 -6.26
CA GLU A 92 16.88 9.52 -5.69
C GLU A 92 15.54 9.66 -6.41
N THR A 93 15.54 9.57 -7.74
CA THR A 93 14.30 9.58 -8.53
C THR A 93 13.39 8.41 -8.19
N LEU A 94 13.95 7.20 -8.09
CA LEU A 94 13.19 6.01 -7.71
C LEU A 94 12.67 6.09 -6.27
N ARG A 95 13.42 6.66 -5.34
CA ARG A 95 12.96 6.94 -3.97
C ARG A 95 11.77 7.89 -3.97
N ARG A 96 11.86 9.04 -4.66
CA ARG A 96 10.73 9.98 -4.80
C ARG A 96 9.49 9.31 -5.38
N MET A 97 9.65 8.43 -6.38
CA MET A 97 8.53 7.66 -6.94
C MET A 97 7.95 6.67 -5.93
N ALA A 98 8.79 5.96 -5.18
CA ALA A 98 8.35 5.04 -4.14
C ALA A 98 7.59 5.78 -3.03
N ASP A 99 8.09 6.95 -2.60
CA ASP A 99 7.44 7.80 -1.59
C ASP A 99 6.07 8.30 -2.09
N ALA A 100 5.97 8.70 -3.36
CA ALA A 100 4.70 9.12 -3.97
C ALA A 100 3.69 7.95 -4.06
N VAL A 101 4.16 6.75 -4.38
CA VAL A 101 3.32 5.54 -4.37
C VAL A 101 2.89 5.19 -2.95
N ALA A 102 3.78 5.29 -1.97
CA ALA A 102 3.44 5.08 -0.56
C ALA A 102 2.36 6.08 -0.11
N ALA A 103 2.54 7.38 -0.39
CA ALA A 103 1.53 8.39 -0.08
C ALA A 103 0.18 8.14 -0.78
N ALA A 104 0.18 7.65 -2.02
CA ALA A 104 -1.03 7.27 -2.72
C ALA A 104 -1.67 5.99 -2.14
N MET A 105 -0.85 5.03 -1.69
CA MET A 105 -1.31 3.84 -0.97
C MET A 105 -1.96 4.24 0.35
N GLU A 106 -1.34 5.13 1.15
CA GLU A 106 -1.93 5.71 2.37
C GLU A 106 -3.26 6.41 2.08
N ALA A 107 -3.30 7.27 1.05
CA ALA A 107 -4.53 7.96 0.66
C ALA A 107 -5.64 7.01 0.17
N ALA A 108 -5.29 5.88 -0.44
CA ALA A 108 -6.24 4.83 -0.83
C ALA A 108 -6.59 3.85 0.31
N GLN A 109 -5.71 3.74 1.31
CA GLN A 109 -5.89 2.98 2.55
C GLN A 109 -6.89 3.68 3.47
N MET A 110 -7.01 5.01 3.37
CA MET A 110 -8.10 5.78 3.94
C MET A 110 -9.43 5.40 3.26
N GLY A 111 -10.09 4.36 3.78
CA GLY A 111 -11.47 4.01 3.44
C GLY A 111 -12.49 5.08 3.84
N ILE A 112 -12.06 6.30 4.15
CA ILE A 112 -12.85 7.46 4.51
C ILE A 112 -12.50 8.56 3.50
N ASN A 113 -13.35 8.72 2.48
CA ASN A 113 -13.18 9.72 1.42
C ASN A 113 -13.58 11.14 1.92
N LEU A 114 -12.93 11.60 2.99
CA LEU A 114 -13.15 12.91 3.62
C LEU A 114 -11.82 13.69 3.63
N THR A 115 -11.91 15.00 3.41
CA THR A 115 -10.79 15.92 3.62
C THR A 115 -10.39 16.00 5.10
N PRO A 116 -9.16 16.41 5.44
CA PRO A 116 -8.74 16.58 6.84
C PRO A 116 -9.68 17.47 7.66
N GLU A 117 -10.20 18.55 7.06
CA GLU A 117 -11.17 19.44 7.69
C GLU A 117 -12.50 18.74 7.97
N GLU A 118 -13.00 17.95 7.02
CA GLU A 118 -14.23 17.17 7.19
C GLU A 118 -14.06 16.04 8.20
N LYS A 119 -12.88 15.41 8.30
CA LYS A 119 -12.59 14.44 9.36
C LYS A 119 -12.64 15.08 10.73
N PHE A 120 -12.05 16.28 10.89
CA PHE A 120 -12.07 17.00 12.16
C PHE A 120 -13.51 17.38 12.58
N GLU A 121 -14.34 17.81 11.63
CA GLU A 121 -15.75 18.14 11.88
C GLU A 121 -16.60 16.92 12.23
N VAL A 122 -16.43 15.80 11.51
CA VAL A 122 -17.22 14.59 11.73
C VAL A 122 -16.75 13.87 13.00
N PHE A 123 -15.45 13.67 13.18
CA PHE A 123 -14.94 12.84 14.29
C PHE A 123 -14.55 13.66 15.53
N GLU A 124 -14.98 14.93 15.63
CA GLU A 124 -14.78 15.80 16.80
C GLU A 124 -13.31 15.85 17.31
N GLY A 125 -12.36 15.85 16.39
CA GLY A 125 -10.93 15.89 16.71
C GLY A 125 -10.27 14.52 16.96
N TYR A 126 -11.00 13.41 16.83
CA TYR A 126 -10.40 12.08 16.73
C TYR A 126 -9.90 11.82 15.31
N ASP A 127 -8.63 11.45 15.18
CA ASP A 127 -8.04 11.12 13.88
C ASP A 127 -8.26 9.61 13.58
N PRO A 128 -9.17 9.26 12.66
CA PRO A 128 -9.39 7.85 12.29
C PRO A 128 -8.15 7.21 11.65
N ASP A 129 -7.21 8.01 11.13
CA ASP A 129 -6.00 7.51 10.48
C ASP A 129 -4.94 7.08 11.51
N GLN A 130 -5.04 7.54 12.77
CA GLN A 130 -4.09 7.24 13.85
C GLN A 130 -3.90 5.73 14.08
N TYR A 131 -4.90 4.90 13.76
CA TYR A 131 -4.89 3.46 13.98
C TYR A 131 -5.04 2.64 12.69
N ALA A 132 -5.00 3.28 11.52
CA ALA A 132 -5.20 2.61 10.24
C ALA A 132 -4.13 1.52 9.99
N ASP A 133 -2.87 1.83 10.29
CA ASP A 133 -1.74 0.89 10.17
C ASP A 133 -1.88 -0.32 11.11
N GLU A 134 -2.27 -0.08 12.36
CA GLU A 134 -2.46 -1.14 13.37
C GLU A 134 -3.63 -2.05 12.95
N ALA A 135 -4.74 -1.47 12.50
CA ALA A 135 -5.90 -2.21 12.01
C ALA A 135 -5.56 -3.03 10.75
N GLN A 136 -4.78 -2.49 9.82
CA GLN A 136 -4.32 -3.21 8.64
C GLN A 136 -3.39 -4.37 9.01
N GLN A 137 -2.41 -4.15 9.89
CA GLN A 137 -1.49 -5.21 10.31
C GLN A 137 -2.21 -6.34 11.03
N ARG A 138 -3.15 -6.00 11.92
CA ARG A 138 -3.90 -6.99 12.71
C ARG A 138 -4.99 -7.69 11.90
N TRP A 139 -5.73 -6.96 11.07
CA TRP A 139 -6.97 -7.46 10.46
C TRP A 139 -7.01 -7.36 8.93
N GLY A 140 -5.99 -6.82 8.28
CA GLY A 140 -5.97 -6.58 6.82
C GLY A 140 -6.12 -7.83 5.96
N HIS A 141 -5.83 -9.00 6.52
CA HIS A 141 -6.01 -10.29 5.85
C HIS A 141 -7.45 -10.83 5.95
N THR A 142 -8.30 -10.24 6.79
CA THR A 142 -9.67 -10.70 7.04
C THR A 142 -10.66 -10.16 5.99
N ASP A 143 -11.71 -10.92 5.73
CA ASP A 143 -12.78 -10.48 4.83
C ASP A 143 -13.62 -9.34 5.42
N ALA A 144 -13.70 -9.26 6.76
CA ALA A 144 -14.34 -8.16 7.47
C ALA A 144 -13.64 -6.82 7.18
N TYR A 145 -12.31 -6.77 7.26
CA TYR A 145 -11.55 -5.56 6.92
C TYR A 145 -11.76 -5.15 5.46
N ARG A 146 -11.72 -6.11 4.53
CA ARG A 146 -11.97 -5.83 3.09
C ARG A 146 -13.40 -5.36 2.84
N ALA A 147 -14.39 -5.89 3.56
CA ALA A 147 -15.78 -5.47 3.46
C ALA A 147 -15.97 -4.05 3.99
N SER A 148 -15.34 -3.73 5.12
CA SER A 148 -15.30 -2.38 5.68
C SER A 148 -14.77 -1.38 4.66
N GLN A 149 -13.58 -1.63 4.12
CA GLN A 149 -12.97 -0.74 3.12
C GLN A 149 -13.87 -0.51 1.91
N ARG A 150 -14.56 -1.56 1.41
CA ARG A 150 -15.47 -1.41 0.26
C ARG A 150 -16.70 -0.55 0.58
N ARG A 151 -17.27 -0.68 1.78
CA ARG A 151 -18.49 0.07 2.15
C ARG A 151 -18.16 1.52 2.46
N THR A 152 -17.14 1.74 3.28
CA THR A 152 -16.78 3.08 3.75
C THR A 152 -16.21 3.93 2.61
N ALA A 153 -15.59 3.32 1.60
CA ALA A 153 -15.15 4.02 0.39
C ALA A 153 -16.27 4.71 -0.40
N SER A 154 -17.53 4.25 -0.30
CA SER A 154 -18.65 4.92 -0.97
C SER A 154 -19.39 5.93 -0.09
N TYR A 155 -18.98 6.13 1.16
CA TYR A 155 -19.65 7.05 2.08
C TYR A 155 -19.25 8.50 1.83
N THR A 156 -20.27 9.34 1.74
CA THR A 156 -20.13 10.80 1.69
C THR A 156 -20.01 11.38 3.11
N LYS A 157 -19.64 12.66 3.24
CA LYS A 157 -19.70 13.38 4.52
C LYS A 157 -21.06 13.27 5.20
N ALA A 158 -22.15 13.38 4.45
CA ALA A 158 -23.49 13.25 5.00
C ALA A 158 -23.78 11.84 5.53
N ASP A 159 -23.24 10.81 4.89
CA ASP A 159 -23.35 9.43 5.37
C ASP A 159 -22.56 9.24 6.67
N TRP A 160 -21.34 9.77 6.74
CA TRP A 160 -20.53 9.72 7.95
C TRP A 160 -21.18 10.46 9.12
N GLN A 161 -21.75 11.65 8.88
CA GLN A 161 -22.49 12.38 9.91
C GLN A 161 -23.71 11.58 10.40
N ARG A 162 -24.49 11.00 9.49
CA ARG A 162 -25.65 10.17 9.86
C ARG A 162 -25.23 8.97 10.70
N LEU A 163 -24.18 8.27 10.30
CA LEU A 163 -23.66 7.11 11.03
C LEU A 163 -23.16 7.50 12.42
N LYS A 164 -22.48 8.64 12.55
CA LYS A 164 -22.09 9.19 13.85
C LYS A 164 -23.31 9.48 14.72
N ASP A 165 -24.29 10.21 14.20
CA ASP A 165 -25.49 10.58 14.97
C ASP A 165 -26.26 9.33 15.45
N GLU A 166 -26.35 8.30 14.61
CA GLU A 166 -26.92 6.99 14.95
C GLU A 166 -26.10 6.28 16.05
N PHE A 167 -24.78 6.27 15.93
CA PHE A 167 -23.86 5.68 16.90
C PHE A 167 -23.94 6.39 18.26
N ASP A 168 -23.94 7.72 18.28
CA ASP A 168 -24.03 8.53 19.49
C ASP A 168 -25.38 8.34 20.18
N ALA A 169 -26.48 8.34 19.41
CA ALA A 169 -27.82 8.10 19.93
C ALA A 169 -27.95 6.70 20.56
N LEU A 170 -27.33 5.69 19.96
CA LEU A 170 -27.29 4.34 20.49
C LEU A 170 -26.50 4.27 21.81
N HIS A 171 -25.29 4.84 21.87
CA HIS A 171 -24.49 4.86 23.10
C HIS A 171 -25.15 5.66 24.22
N ALA A 172 -25.83 6.76 23.88
CA ALA A 172 -26.62 7.52 24.85
C ALA A 172 -27.76 6.68 25.45
N ARG A 173 -28.44 5.84 24.64
CA ARG A 173 -29.46 4.90 25.14
C ARG A 173 -28.86 3.86 26.10
N VAL A 174 -27.74 3.24 25.73
CA VAL A 174 -27.05 2.26 26.59
C VAL A 174 -26.60 2.92 27.90
N ALA A 175 -26.03 4.13 27.83
CA ALA A 175 -25.63 4.89 29.01
C ALA A 175 -26.81 5.27 29.91
N ALA A 176 -28.00 5.52 29.34
CA ALA A 176 -29.20 5.79 30.11
C ALA A 176 -29.73 4.52 30.83
N LEU A 177 -29.60 3.34 30.22
CA LEU A 177 -29.93 2.06 30.87
C LEU A 177 -29.02 1.82 32.08
N LEU A 178 -27.71 2.01 31.91
CA LEU A 178 -26.73 1.93 33.00
C LEU A 178 -27.05 2.94 34.12
N ALA A 179 -27.37 4.18 33.77
CA ALA A 179 -27.71 5.21 34.76
C ALA A 179 -28.96 4.87 35.60
N ARG A 180 -29.90 4.12 35.01
CA ARG A 180 -31.11 3.63 35.69
C ARG A 180 -30.85 2.36 36.52
N GLY A 181 -29.65 1.78 36.46
CA GLY A 181 -29.30 0.53 37.13
C GLY A 181 -29.98 -0.69 36.52
N VAL A 182 -30.35 -0.64 35.22
CA VAL A 182 -30.88 -1.80 34.50
C VAL A 182 -29.77 -2.85 34.42
N PRO A 183 -30.02 -4.13 34.75
CA PRO A 183 -29.02 -5.19 34.57
C PRO A 183 -28.63 -5.39 33.11
N ALA A 184 -27.36 -5.71 32.83
CA ALA A 184 -26.86 -5.87 31.47
C ALA A 184 -27.50 -7.07 30.72
N ASP A 185 -28.01 -8.06 31.46
CA ASP A 185 -28.75 -9.21 30.94
C ASP A 185 -30.27 -9.00 30.88
N ALA A 186 -30.77 -7.80 31.19
CA ALA A 186 -32.17 -7.46 31.02
C ALA A 186 -32.54 -7.37 29.53
N PRO A 187 -33.80 -7.66 29.14
CA PRO A 187 -34.24 -7.58 27.76
C PRO A 187 -33.92 -6.25 27.08
N GLU A 188 -34.11 -5.11 27.75
CA GLU A 188 -33.86 -3.79 27.16
C GLU A 188 -32.37 -3.53 26.89
N ALA A 189 -31.48 -4.09 27.71
CA ALA A 189 -30.03 -4.00 27.53
C ALA A 189 -29.55 -4.89 26.38
N MET A 190 -30.08 -6.11 26.30
CA MET A 190 -29.78 -7.03 25.19
C MET A 190 -30.34 -6.52 23.86
N ASP A 191 -31.53 -5.91 23.85
CA ASP A 191 -32.10 -5.31 22.64
C ASP A 191 -31.24 -4.13 22.15
N ALA A 192 -30.72 -3.29 23.05
CA ALA A 192 -29.77 -2.23 22.70
C ALA A 192 -28.43 -2.80 22.18
N ALA A 193 -27.95 -3.92 22.74
CA ALA A 193 -26.78 -4.62 22.22
C ALA A 193 -27.04 -5.20 20.81
N GLU A 194 -28.23 -5.74 20.53
CA GLU A 194 -28.59 -6.22 19.20
C GLU A 194 -28.69 -5.07 18.18
N GLU A 195 -29.24 -3.92 18.58
CA GLU A 195 -29.22 -2.70 17.76
C GLU A 195 -27.78 -2.28 17.43
N HIS A 196 -26.88 -2.33 18.42
CA HIS A 196 -25.45 -2.07 18.22
C HIS A 196 -24.81 -3.03 17.24
N ARG A 197 -25.12 -4.33 17.31
CA ARG A 197 -24.63 -5.33 16.36
C ARG A 197 -25.09 -5.00 14.94
N ARG A 198 -26.38 -4.70 14.76
CA ARG A 198 -26.98 -4.38 13.45
C ARG A 198 -26.42 -3.09 12.85
N PHE A 199 -26.14 -2.10 13.70
CA PHE A 199 -25.42 -0.90 13.27
C PHE A 199 -24.06 -1.27 12.68
N ILE A 200 -23.22 -2.03 13.39
CA ILE A 200 -21.91 -2.46 12.87
C ILE A 200 -22.06 -3.30 11.59
N ASP A 201 -23.01 -4.26 11.59
CA ASP A 201 -23.26 -5.17 10.47
C ASP A 201 -23.63 -4.44 9.18
N SER A 202 -24.36 -3.33 9.29
CA SER A 202 -24.80 -2.52 8.16
C SER A 202 -23.79 -1.44 7.75
N ALA A 203 -23.19 -0.75 8.73
CA ALA A 203 -22.33 0.40 8.52
C ALA A 203 -20.89 0.04 8.13
N HIS A 204 -20.37 -1.08 8.64
CA HIS A 204 -18.94 -1.39 8.51
C HIS A 204 -18.72 -2.73 7.82
N TYR A 205 -19.02 -3.84 8.47
CA TYR A 205 -18.73 -5.17 7.92
C TYR A 205 -19.68 -6.20 8.52
N PRO A 206 -19.90 -7.36 7.85
CA PRO A 206 -20.71 -8.43 8.40
C PRO A 206 -20.29 -8.76 9.84
N CYS A 207 -21.23 -8.62 10.77
CA CYS A 207 -20.99 -8.75 12.21
C CYS A 207 -21.98 -9.75 12.80
N ASP A 208 -21.60 -11.02 12.80
CA ASP A 208 -22.36 -12.06 13.50
C ASP A 208 -22.21 -11.93 15.04
N ALA A 209 -23.03 -12.67 15.79
CA ALA A 209 -23.03 -12.60 17.26
C ALA A 209 -21.65 -12.92 17.86
N ARG A 210 -20.90 -13.84 17.25
CA ARG A 210 -19.55 -14.23 17.69
C ARG A 210 -18.51 -13.13 17.44
N MET A 211 -18.58 -12.47 16.28
CA MET A 211 -17.73 -11.32 15.98
C MET A 211 -18.04 -10.19 16.96
N HIS A 212 -19.31 -9.99 17.29
CA HIS A 212 -19.73 -8.95 18.21
C HIS A 212 -19.21 -9.17 19.64
N THR A 213 -19.19 -10.42 20.13
CA THR A 213 -18.58 -10.73 21.43
C THR A 213 -17.05 -10.54 21.41
N CYS A 214 -16.36 -10.91 20.33
CA CYS A 214 -14.93 -10.62 20.20
C CYS A 214 -14.62 -9.11 20.22
N LEU A 215 -15.49 -8.27 19.64
CA LEU A 215 -15.36 -6.81 19.73
C LEU A 215 -15.60 -6.31 21.16
N ALA A 216 -16.62 -6.83 21.83
CA ALA A 216 -16.88 -6.51 23.24
C ALA A 216 -15.66 -6.81 24.12
N ASP A 217 -15.04 -7.98 23.96
CA ASP A 217 -13.83 -8.36 24.71
C ASP A 217 -12.69 -7.36 24.48
N MET A 218 -12.54 -6.87 23.25
CA MET A 218 -11.54 -5.85 22.91
C MET A 218 -11.83 -4.50 23.58
N TYR A 219 -13.10 -4.10 23.70
CA TYR A 219 -13.48 -2.81 24.29
C TYR A 219 -13.04 -2.67 25.75
N VAL A 220 -12.95 -3.78 26.48
CA VAL A 220 -12.49 -3.83 27.87
C VAL A 220 -11.01 -4.23 28.00
N ALA A 221 -10.46 -4.97 27.04
CA ALA A 221 -9.06 -5.41 27.08
C ALA A 221 -8.05 -4.32 26.69
N ASP A 222 -8.45 -3.37 25.85
CA ASP A 222 -7.60 -2.25 25.43
C ASP A 222 -8.03 -0.94 26.12
N PRO A 223 -7.16 -0.34 26.97
CA PRO A 223 -7.47 0.90 27.67
C PRO A 223 -7.87 2.06 26.75
N ARG A 224 -7.42 2.06 25.49
CA ARG A 224 -7.77 3.10 24.50
C ARG A 224 -9.25 3.03 24.14
N PHE A 225 -9.77 1.84 23.88
CA PHE A 225 -11.19 1.64 23.60
C PHE A 225 -12.03 1.86 24.86
N THR A 226 -11.56 1.37 26.01
CA THR A 226 -12.24 1.58 27.29
C THR A 226 -12.44 3.08 27.56
N ALA A 227 -11.41 3.91 27.36
CA ALA A 227 -11.47 5.35 27.61
C ALA A 227 -12.59 6.05 26.82
N THR A 228 -12.87 5.62 25.58
CA THR A 228 -13.95 6.18 24.75
C THR A 228 -15.32 5.99 25.41
N TYR A 229 -15.62 4.78 25.89
CA TYR A 229 -16.91 4.50 26.52
C TYR A 229 -17.01 5.11 27.92
N GLU A 230 -15.92 5.09 28.69
CA GLU A 230 -15.88 5.69 30.02
C GLU A 230 -16.06 7.22 29.99
N ALA A 231 -15.64 7.89 28.91
CA ALA A 231 -15.89 9.33 28.71
C ALA A 231 -17.38 9.65 28.53
N ILE A 232 -18.17 8.74 27.97
CA ILE A 232 -19.63 8.89 27.83
C ILE A 232 -20.30 8.70 29.20
N ARG A 233 -19.95 7.61 29.90
CA ARG A 233 -20.40 7.34 31.25
C ARG A 233 -19.45 6.36 31.95
N PRO A 234 -19.05 6.63 33.20
CA PRO A 234 -18.29 5.68 33.99
C PRO A 234 -19.00 4.32 34.11
N GLY A 235 -18.30 3.24 33.78
CA GLY A 235 -18.77 1.86 33.76
C GLY A 235 -19.45 1.42 32.45
N LEU A 236 -19.56 2.30 31.46
CA LEU A 236 -20.24 1.98 30.20
C LEU A 236 -19.52 0.90 29.39
N ALA A 237 -18.18 0.86 29.41
CA ALA A 237 -17.40 -0.12 28.66
C ALA A 237 -17.77 -1.55 29.10
N GLN A 238 -17.72 -1.78 30.42
CA GLN A 238 -18.05 -3.07 31.02
C GLN A 238 -19.54 -3.42 30.83
N TYR A 239 -20.43 -2.44 30.99
CA TYR A 239 -21.86 -2.65 30.84
C TYR A 239 -22.25 -3.08 29.42
N LEU A 240 -21.69 -2.39 28.40
CA LEU A 240 -21.92 -2.75 27.01
C LEU A 240 -21.33 -4.13 26.70
N HIS A 241 -20.13 -4.43 27.19
CA HIS A 241 -19.53 -5.77 27.06
C HIS A 241 -20.47 -6.86 27.59
N ASP A 242 -20.97 -6.70 28.82
CA ASP A 242 -21.82 -7.70 29.46
C ASP A 242 -23.15 -7.88 28.73
N ALA A 243 -23.74 -6.80 28.23
CA ALA A 243 -24.98 -6.81 27.46
C ALA A 243 -24.81 -7.51 26.11
N ILE A 244 -23.68 -7.33 25.44
CA ILE A 244 -23.34 -8.01 24.18
C ILE A 244 -23.22 -9.52 24.40
N HIS A 245 -22.48 -9.93 25.43
CA HIS A 245 -22.34 -11.34 25.79
C HIS A 245 -23.68 -11.97 26.21
N ALA A 246 -24.53 -11.23 26.92
CA ALA A 246 -25.88 -11.69 27.26
C ALA A 246 -26.76 -11.86 26.01
N ASN A 247 -26.72 -10.90 25.09
CA ASN A 247 -27.47 -10.98 23.83
C ASN A 247 -27.01 -12.15 22.96
N ALA A 248 -25.70 -12.40 22.86
CA ALA A 248 -25.18 -13.54 22.10
C ALA A 248 -25.75 -14.88 22.62
N ARG A 249 -25.75 -15.07 23.95
CA ARG A 249 -26.34 -16.26 24.61
C ARG A 249 -27.85 -16.39 24.40
N ARG A 250 -28.57 -15.29 24.18
CA ARG A 250 -30.02 -15.29 23.87
C ARG A 250 -30.30 -15.75 22.44
N THR A 251 -29.35 -15.56 21.53
CA THR A 251 -29.49 -15.85 20.09
C THR A 251 -28.91 -17.20 19.64
N GLU A 252 -28.18 -17.89 20.52
CA GLU A 252 -27.73 -19.28 20.36
C GLU A 252 -28.86 -20.29 20.66
#